data_AF-A0A9W4CKQ5-F1
#
_entry.id   AF-A0A9W4CKQ5-F1
#
_cell.length_a   1.000
_cell.length_b   1.000
_cell.length_c   1.000
_cell.angle_alpha   90.00
_cell.angle_beta   90.00
_cell.angle_gamma   90.00
#
_symmetry.space_group_name_H-M   'P 1'
#
loop_
_entity.id
_entity.type
_entity.pdbx_description
1 polymer ?
#
loop_
_entity_poly.entity_id
_entity_poly.type
_entity_poly.pdbx_seq_one_letter_code
_entity_poly.pdbx_strand_id
1 'polypeptide(L)'
;MHLPNLHKLYPDPVVALEDKYSLQEVLDLLLSIDEFKNLVQNCQKAGVPIRLIPVSAVGKGFATLQPDGSMLKTPGVLPKPFQVELPLACVLPDLIQAEYNRLEKQEQEMKAAKTEVKANLNFFEQVGQIVGEGLKVVAEFVPAVVETFLPKKYEFATGSLQKMIYFTSELAQSSANQKQELAQRRSEELRQEREQTLTQVADEQTALKYALDCFLLLQTELYKNFPESKIELP
;
A
#
# COMPACT_ATOMS: atom_id res chain seq x y z
N MET A 1 -21.51 16.26 9.90
CA MET A 1 -21.29 15.04 9.09
C MET A 1 -20.80 13.96 10.05
N HIS A 2 -21.62 12.97 10.40
CA HIS A 2 -21.21 11.86 11.27
C HIS A 2 -20.58 10.78 10.38
N LEU A 3 -19.25 10.71 10.34
CA LEU A 3 -18.56 9.58 9.74
C LEU A 3 -18.82 8.34 10.61
N PRO A 4 -19.24 7.21 10.02
CA PRO A 4 -19.48 6.00 10.78
C PRO A 4 -18.19 5.54 11.46
N ASN A 5 -18.33 5.07 12.69
CA ASN A 5 -17.23 4.60 13.53
C ASN A 5 -16.65 3.31 12.92
N LEU A 6 -15.55 3.44 12.16
CA LEU A 6 -14.89 2.36 11.40
C LEU A 6 -14.45 1.17 12.29
N HIS A 7 -14.41 1.36 13.61
CA HIS A 7 -14.05 0.36 14.62
C HIS A 7 -14.96 -0.89 14.62
N LYS A 8 -16.14 -0.81 13.97
CA LYS A 8 -17.07 -1.95 13.79
C LYS A 8 -16.90 -2.72 12.48
N LEU A 9 -16.01 -2.30 11.57
CA LEU A 9 -15.93 -2.89 10.23
C LEU A 9 -15.04 -4.14 10.13
N TYR A 10 -14.13 -4.37 11.07
CA TYR A 10 -13.15 -5.46 10.97
C TYR A 10 -12.94 -6.18 12.32
N PRO A 11 -13.79 -7.16 12.68
CA PRO A 11 -13.54 -8.07 13.81
C PRO A 11 -12.76 -9.32 13.35
N ASP A 12 -11.71 -9.70 14.12
CA ASP A 12 -10.95 -10.98 14.14
C ASP A 12 -10.40 -11.54 12.78
N PRO A 13 -9.36 -12.41 12.75
CA PRO A 13 -8.62 -12.71 11.53
C PRO A 13 -9.54 -13.34 10.47
N VAL A 14 -9.70 -12.62 9.36
CA VAL A 14 -10.67 -12.95 8.32
C VAL A 14 -10.05 -13.96 7.36
N VAL A 15 -10.72 -15.08 7.17
CA VAL A 15 -10.40 -16.04 6.10
C VAL A 15 -10.87 -15.45 4.77
N ALA A 16 -9.98 -15.43 3.77
CA ALA A 16 -10.18 -14.68 2.52
C ALA A 16 -11.35 -15.18 1.65
N LEU A 17 -11.70 -16.47 1.71
CA LEU A 17 -12.83 -17.05 0.99
C LEU A 17 -13.68 -17.93 1.90
N GLU A 18 -14.82 -17.40 2.35
CA GLU A 18 -15.92 -18.15 3.00
C GLU A 18 -15.51 -19.10 4.15
N ASP A 19 -14.42 -18.82 4.88
CA ASP A 19 -13.86 -19.72 5.90
C ASP A 19 -13.37 -21.08 5.36
N LYS A 20 -13.21 -21.22 4.04
CA LYS A 20 -12.78 -22.46 3.36
C LYS A 20 -11.33 -22.46 2.93
N TYR A 21 -10.83 -21.31 2.46
CA TYR A 21 -9.46 -21.17 1.98
C TYR A 21 -8.81 -19.93 2.58
N SER A 22 -7.61 -20.11 3.12
CA SER A 22 -6.72 -19.03 3.51
C SER A 22 -6.26 -18.22 2.30
N LEU A 23 -5.82 -16.98 2.54
CA LEU A 23 -5.27 -16.14 1.46
C LEU A 23 -4.01 -16.76 0.85
N GLN A 24 -3.21 -17.47 1.66
CA GLN A 24 -2.03 -18.21 1.20
C GLN A 24 -2.40 -19.31 0.21
N GLU A 25 -3.41 -20.13 0.51
CA GLU A 25 -3.84 -21.22 -0.40
C GLU A 25 -4.36 -20.67 -1.73
N VAL A 26 -5.07 -19.54 -1.71
CA VAL A 26 -5.50 -18.85 -2.93
C VAL A 26 -4.29 -18.35 -3.71
N LEU A 27 -3.31 -17.76 -3.03
CA LEU A 27 -2.09 -17.27 -3.66
C LEU A 27 -1.29 -18.43 -4.28
N ASP A 28 -1.13 -19.54 -3.58
CA ASP A 28 -0.41 -20.73 -4.06
C ASP A 28 -1.06 -21.29 -5.33
N LEU A 29 -2.39 -21.36 -5.36
CA LEU A 29 -3.15 -21.77 -6.54
C LEU A 29 -2.97 -20.79 -7.70
N LEU A 30 -3.05 -19.47 -7.45
CA LEU A 30 -2.82 -18.47 -8.49
C LEU A 30 -1.38 -18.54 -9.03
N LEU A 31 -0.39 -18.75 -8.16
CA LEU A 31 1.01 -18.90 -8.55
C LEU A 31 1.32 -20.21 -9.29
N SER A 32 0.43 -21.20 -9.23
CA SER A 32 0.51 -22.40 -10.07
C SER A 32 0.15 -22.14 -11.53
N ILE A 33 -0.44 -20.99 -11.85
CA ILE A 33 -0.78 -20.55 -13.21
C ILE A 33 0.41 -19.75 -13.78
N ASP A 34 1.00 -20.24 -14.87
CA ASP A 34 2.23 -19.66 -15.44
C ASP A 34 2.05 -18.18 -15.86
N GLU A 35 0.90 -17.82 -16.44
CA GLU A 35 0.60 -16.44 -16.83
C GLU A 35 0.57 -15.49 -15.64
N PHE A 36 -0.06 -15.94 -14.53
CA PHE A 36 -0.13 -15.16 -13.31
C PHE A 36 1.25 -15.03 -12.67
N LYS A 37 2.02 -16.11 -12.61
CA LYS A 37 3.39 -16.10 -12.11
C LYS A 37 4.28 -15.15 -12.94
N ASN A 38 4.17 -15.17 -14.26
CA ASN A 38 4.90 -14.27 -15.15
C ASN A 38 4.53 -12.81 -14.93
N LEU A 39 3.25 -12.50 -14.70
CA LEU A 39 2.80 -11.17 -14.33
C LEU A 39 3.48 -10.70 -13.04
N VAL A 40 3.45 -11.51 -11.98
CA VAL A 40 4.08 -11.20 -10.69
C VAL A 40 5.58 -10.95 -10.86
N GLN A 41 6.28 -11.82 -11.59
CA GLN A 41 7.73 -11.65 -11.88
C GLN A 41 8.04 -10.33 -12.58
N ASN A 42 7.23 -9.95 -13.57
CA ASN A 42 7.44 -8.72 -14.32
C ASN A 42 7.20 -7.48 -13.45
N CYS A 43 6.16 -7.48 -12.63
CA CYS A 43 5.90 -6.41 -11.66
C CYS A 43 7.07 -6.25 -10.67
N GLN A 44 7.56 -7.36 -10.11
CA GLN A 44 8.70 -7.35 -9.20
C GLN A 44 9.98 -6.82 -9.85
N LYS A 45 10.31 -7.25 -11.07
CA LYS A 45 11.48 -6.74 -11.83
C LYS A 45 11.39 -5.25 -12.12
N ALA A 46 10.17 -4.74 -12.30
CA ALA A 46 9.89 -3.33 -12.49
C ALA A 46 9.85 -2.53 -11.17
N GLY A 47 9.98 -3.18 -10.02
CA GLY A 47 9.89 -2.53 -8.71
C GLY A 47 8.48 -2.06 -8.35
N VAL A 48 7.45 -2.60 -9.02
CA VAL A 48 6.04 -2.22 -8.82
C VAL A 48 5.41 -3.14 -7.76
N PRO A 49 4.85 -2.60 -6.66
CA PRO A 49 4.13 -3.39 -5.68
C PRO A 49 2.92 -4.10 -6.30
N ILE A 50 2.71 -5.36 -5.92
CA ILE A 50 1.53 -6.14 -6.29
C ILE A 50 0.89 -6.75 -5.05
N ARG A 51 -0.44 -6.71 -4.98
CA ARG A 51 -1.21 -7.13 -3.82
C ARG A 51 -2.38 -8.03 -4.20
N LEU A 52 -2.59 -9.07 -3.41
CA LEU A 52 -3.82 -9.84 -3.35
C LEU A 52 -4.68 -9.29 -2.21
N ILE A 53 -5.80 -8.65 -2.54
CA ILE A 53 -6.68 -8.00 -1.55
C ILE A 53 -8.05 -8.71 -1.59
N PRO A 54 -8.51 -9.33 -0.49
CA PRO A 54 -9.81 -9.97 -0.45
C PRO A 54 -10.92 -8.93 -0.39
N VAL A 55 -11.71 -8.81 -1.47
CA VAL A 55 -12.80 -7.83 -1.56
C VAL A 55 -14.13 -8.49 -1.87
N SER A 56 -15.23 -7.89 -1.38
CA SER A 56 -16.58 -8.28 -1.77
C SER A 56 -17.49 -7.07 -1.90
N ALA A 57 -18.09 -6.87 -3.07
CA ALA A 57 -19.01 -5.76 -3.32
C ALA A 57 -20.36 -5.91 -2.60
N VAL A 58 -20.75 -7.14 -2.25
CA VAL A 58 -22.06 -7.46 -1.64
C VAL A 58 -21.95 -8.12 -0.28
N GLY A 59 -20.76 -8.57 0.11
CA GLY A 59 -20.54 -9.24 1.38
C GLY A 59 -20.88 -10.72 1.40
N LYS A 60 -20.43 -11.37 2.46
CA LYS A 60 -20.69 -12.78 2.74
C LYS A 60 -22.20 -13.03 2.97
N GLY A 61 -22.70 -14.13 2.42
CA GLY A 61 -24.09 -14.58 2.62
C GLY A 61 -25.16 -13.84 1.82
N PHE A 62 -24.79 -12.84 1.01
CA PHE A 62 -25.74 -12.13 0.15
C PHE A 62 -26.26 -13.01 -1.00
N ALA A 63 -25.40 -13.88 -1.52
CA ALA A 63 -25.77 -14.85 -2.55
C ALA A 63 -25.12 -16.21 -2.27
N THR A 64 -25.75 -17.28 -2.76
CA THR A 64 -25.29 -18.67 -2.59
C THR A 64 -25.18 -19.34 -3.95
N LEU A 65 -24.02 -19.96 -4.19
CA LEU A 65 -23.76 -20.77 -5.39
C LEU A 65 -24.69 -22.00 -5.39
N GLN A 66 -25.40 -22.18 -6.49
CA GLN A 66 -26.27 -23.33 -6.73
C GLN A 66 -25.49 -24.46 -7.44
N PRO A 67 -25.98 -25.71 -7.39
CA PRO A 67 -25.31 -26.85 -8.05
C PRO A 67 -25.13 -26.69 -9.56
N ASP A 68 -25.96 -25.88 -10.21
CA ASP A 68 -25.89 -25.57 -11.65
C ASP A 68 -24.92 -24.43 -12.00
N GLY A 69 -24.21 -23.89 -11.00
CA GLY A 69 -23.29 -22.77 -11.15
C GLY A 69 -23.94 -21.39 -11.11
N SER A 70 -25.27 -21.31 -10.98
CA SER A 70 -25.98 -20.05 -10.82
C SER A 70 -25.82 -19.47 -9.40
N MET A 71 -26.04 -18.17 -9.24
CA MET A 71 -25.99 -17.49 -7.93
C MET A 71 -27.40 -17.06 -7.52
N LEU A 72 -27.90 -17.59 -6.41
CA LEU A 72 -29.19 -17.20 -5.84
C LEU A 72 -29.00 -16.14 -4.76
N LYS A 73 -29.72 -15.01 -4.86
CA LYS A 73 -29.74 -13.99 -3.79
C LYS A 73 -30.48 -14.53 -2.57
N THR A 74 -29.92 -14.36 -1.38
CA THR A 74 -30.57 -14.76 -0.13
C THR A 74 -31.69 -13.77 0.21
N PRO A 75 -32.97 -14.18 0.21
CA PRO A 75 -34.07 -13.27 0.51
C PRO A 75 -33.93 -12.63 1.90
N GLY A 76 -34.16 -11.32 2.00
CA GLY A 76 -34.09 -10.58 3.26
C GLY A 76 -32.67 -10.24 3.74
N VAL A 77 -31.61 -10.71 3.08
CA VAL A 77 -30.22 -10.34 3.41
C VAL A 77 -29.82 -9.08 2.67
N LEU A 78 -29.43 -8.05 3.42
CA LEU A 78 -28.91 -6.80 2.86
C LEU A 78 -27.43 -6.95 2.47
N PRO A 79 -26.98 -6.29 1.39
CA PRO A 79 -25.58 -6.31 1.01
C PRO A 79 -24.72 -5.64 2.09
N LYS A 80 -23.57 -6.24 2.38
CA LYS A 80 -22.58 -5.75 3.34
C LYS A 80 -21.18 -5.77 2.69
N PRO A 81 -20.84 -4.76 1.88
CA PRO A 81 -19.54 -4.70 1.22
C PRO A 81 -18.38 -4.92 2.20
N PHE A 82 -17.33 -5.58 1.74
CA PHE A 82 -16.14 -5.91 2.51
C PHE A 82 -14.90 -5.43 1.75
N GLN A 83 -14.09 -4.58 2.41
CA GLN A 83 -12.78 -4.11 1.93
C GLN A 83 -12.76 -3.43 0.56
N VAL A 84 -13.90 -2.92 0.10
CA VAL A 84 -14.00 -2.27 -1.22
C VAL A 84 -13.18 -0.98 -1.30
N GLU A 85 -12.84 -0.38 -0.16
CA GLU A 85 -11.97 0.78 -0.02
C GLU A 85 -10.49 0.45 -0.08
N LEU A 86 -10.08 -0.79 0.25
CA LEU A 86 -8.66 -1.15 0.38
C LEU A 86 -7.88 -1.05 -0.94
N PRO A 87 -8.39 -1.48 -2.10
CA PRO A 87 -7.69 -1.30 -3.37
C PRO A 87 -7.38 0.17 -3.66
N LEU A 88 -8.34 1.07 -3.40
CA LEU A 88 -8.15 2.52 -3.57
C LEU A 88 -7.14 3.06 -2.54
N ALA A 89 -7.21 2.57 -1.31
CA ALA A 89 -6.32 3.01 -0.25
C ALA A 89 -4.84 2.60 -0.49
N CYS A 90 -4.59 1.51 -1.23
CA CYS A 90 -3.24 1.07 -1.52
C CYS A 90 -2.58 1.84 -2.68
N VAL A 91 -3.36 2.50 -3.54
CA VAL A 91 -2.83 3.19 -4.74
C VAL A 91 -1.75 4.21 -4.38
N LEU A 92 -2.03 5.12 -3.46
CA LEU A 92 -1.10 6.20 -3.13
C LEU A 92 0.20 5.67 -2.50
N PRO A 93 0.17 4.83 -1.43
CA PRO A 93 1.37 4.19 -0.92
C PRO A 93 2.16 3.40 -1.97
N ASP A 94 1.48 2.71 -2.89
CA ASP A 94 2.13 1.89 -3.91
C ASP A 94 2.83 2.75 -4.98
N LEU A 95 2.23 3.88 -5.38
CA LEU A 95 2.87 4.86 -6.26
C LEU A 95 4.13 5.46 -5.64
N ILE A 96 4.05 5.84 -4.36
CA ILE A 96 5.19 6.36 -3.60
C ILE A 96 6.31 5.32 -3.52
N GLN A 97 5.97 4.06 -3.21
CA GLN A 97 6.95 2.98 -3.12
C GLN A 97 7.59 2.66 -4.48
N ALA A 98 6.81 2.62 -5.56
CA ALA A 98 7.33 2.37 -6.90
C ALA A 98 8.33 3.46 -7.32
N GLU A 99 8.01 4.73 -7.02
CA GLU A 99 8.90 5.85 -7.32
C GLU A 99 10.18 5.81 -6.48
N TYR A 100 10.07 5.49 -5.19
CA TYR A 100 11.23 5.26 -4.33
C TYR A 100 12.16 4.17 -4.89
N ASN A 101 11.60 3.00 -5.25
CA ASN A 101 12.37 1.89 -5.82
C ASN A 101 13.05 2.25 -7.15
N ARG A 102 12.37 3.06 -7.99
CA ARG A 102 12.92 3.54 -9.25
C ARG A 102 14.15 4.40 -9.03
N LEU A 103 14.08 5.35 -8.09
CA LEU A 103 15.19 6.24 -7.77
C LEU A 103 16.37 5.47 -7.15
N GLU A 104 16.08 4.53 -6.25
CA GLU A 104 17.11 3.67 -5.64
C GLU A 104 17.85 2.83 -6.70
N LYS A 105 17.12 2.23 -7.64
CA LYS A 105 17.72 1.43 -8.73
C LYS A 105 18.58 2.28 -9.66
N GLN A 106 18.12 3.48 -10.04
CA GLN A 106 18.91 4.40 -10.86
C GLN A 106 20.24 4.76 -10.19
N GLU A 107 20.24 4.97 -8.88
CA GLU A 107 21.45 5.26 -8.14
C GLU A 107 22.42 4.06 -8.10
N GLN A 108 21.91 2.85 -7.88
CA GLN A 108 22.72 1.63 -7.92
C GLN A 108 23.37 1.43 -9.30
N GLU A 109 22.62 1.68 -10.38
CA GLU A 109 23.12 1.63 -11.75
C GLU A 109 24.19 2.71 -12.00
N MET A 110 23.99 3.94 -11.52
CA MET A 110 24.97 5.03 -11.60
C MET A 110 26.24 4.74 -10.79
N LYS A 111 26.13 4.11 -9.62
CA LYS A 111 27.28 3.71 -8.80
C LYS A 111 28.06 2.54 -9.42
N ALA A 112 27.35 1.62 -10.09
CA ALA A 112 27.95 0.48 -10.78
C ALA A 112 28.61 0.88 -12.11
N ALA A 113 28.03 1.84 -12.83
CA ALA A 113 28.59 2.41 -14.04
C ALA A 113 29.59 3.53 -13.71
N LYS A 114 30.88 3.22 -13.62
CA LYS A 114 31.97 4.21 -13.46
C LYS A 114 32.15 5.16 -14.67
N THR A 115 31.13 5.43 -15.48
CA THR A 115 31.30 6.21 -16.73
C THR A 115 30.06 6.99 -17.09
N GLU A 116 30.28 8.26 -17.44
CA GLU A 116 29.29 9.23 -17.92
C GLU A 116 28.35 8.62 -18.98
N VAL A 117 27.07 8.53 -18.65
CA VAL A 117 26.02 8.35 -19.66
C VAL A 117 25.18 9.62 -19.66
N LYS A 118 25.21 10.34 -20.80
CA LYS A 118 24.29 11.45 -21.07
C LYS A 118 22.87 10.90 -21.06
N ALA A 119 22.15 11.12 -19.96
CA ALA A 119 20.74 10.85 -19.88
C ALA A 119 19.99 11.76 -20.87
N ASN A 120 19.01 11.19 -21.57
CA ASN A 120 18.15 11.93 -22.48
C ASN A 120 17.16 12.75 -21.64
N LEU A 121 17.45 14.04 -21.52
CA LEU A 121 16.78 15.00 -20.65
C LEU A 121 15.57 15.58 -21.37
N ASN A 122 14.36 15.35 -20.87
CA ASN A 122 13.21 16.20 -21.21
C ASN A 122 12.34 16.56 -20.00
N PHE A 123 12.66 16.07 -18.80
CA PHE A 123 11.98 16.45 -17.55
C PHE A 123 12.95 16.82 -16.42
N PHE A 124 14.14 16.21 -16.39
CA PHE A 124 15.15 16.39 -15.33
C PHE A 124 16.09 17.60 -15.51
N GLU A 125 16.04 18.32 -16.64
CA GLU A 125 16.86 19.53 -16.86
C GLU A 125 16.55 20.66 -15.86
N GLN A 126 15.41 20.61 -15.16
CA GLN A 126 15.04 21.57 -14.13
C GLN A 126 15.57 21.25 -12.72
N VAL A 127 16.13 20.05 -12.47
CA VAL A 127 16.50 19.59 -11.11
C VAL A 127 18.02 19.33 -10.96
N GLY A 128 18.80 19.47 -12.03
CA GLY A 128 20.22 19.08 -12.08
C GLY A 128 21.24 20.10 -11.56
N GLN A 129 21.14 20.56 -10.30
CA GLN A 129 22.24 21.32 -9.65
C GLN A 129 22.68 20.81 -8.26
N ILE A 130 22.05 19.77 -7.73
CA ILE A 130 22.34 19.26 -6.39
C ILE A 130 22.23 17.74 -6.55
N VAL A 131 23.26 16.91 -6.42
CA VAL A 131 24.04 16.62 -5.22
C VAL A 131 25.23 15.77 -5.67
N GLY A 132 26.45 16.18 -5.34
CA GLY A 132 27.60 15.31 -5.29
C GLY A 132 27.81 14.79 -3.86
N GLU A 133 28.39 13.59 -3.75
CA GLU A 133 28.91 12.95 -2.53
C GLU A 133 27.93 12.18 -1.61
N GLY A 134 27.79 10.87 -1.88
CA GLY A 134 28.15 9.78 -0.95
C GLY A 134 27.37 9.56 0.36
N LEU A 135 26.71 8.39 0.43
CA LEU A 135 26.37 7.62 1.66
C LEU A 135 25.22 8.13 2.56
N LYS A 136 23.98 8.34 2.04
CA LYS A 136 22.75 8.46 2.86
C LYS A 136 21.49 7.88 2.18
N VAL A 137 21.42 6.55 2.08
CA VAL A 137 20.47 5.82 1.20
C VAL A 137 18.97 6.03 1.52
N VAL A 138 18.57 6.52 2.71
CA VAL A 138 17.14 6.82 3.00
C VAL A 138 16.84 8.32 3.04
N ALA A 139 17.81 9.16 3.41
CA ALA A 139 17.56 10.59 3.63
C ALA A 139 17.52 11.42 2.33
N GLU A 140 18.12 10.93 1.24
CA GLU A 140 18.28 11.68 -0.02
C GLU A 140 17.14 11.45 -1.01
N PHE A 141 16.54 10.26 -1.03
CA PHE A 141 15.42 9.96 -1.94
C PHE A 141 14.07 10.43 -1.42
N VAL A 142 13.94 10.51 -0.10
CA VAL A 142 12.72 10.99 0.54
C VAL A 142 12.33 12.39 0.06
N PRO A 143 13.24 13.39 0.01
CA PRO A 143 12.95 14.69 -0.61
C PRO A 143 12.50 14.60 -2.07
N ALA A 144 13.18 13.81 -2.93
CA ALA A 144 12.84 13.70 -4.35
C ALA A 144 11.46 13.04 -4.59
N VAL A 145 11.12 12.00 -3.83
CA VAL A 145 9.79 11.38 -3.86
C VAL A 145 8.74 12.38 -3.35
N VAL A 146 9.02 13.06 -2.24
CA VAL A 146 8.12 14.08 -1.67
C VAL A 146 7.85 15.20 -2.69
N GLU A 147 8.87 15.73 -3.36
CA GLU A 147 8.70 16.78 -4.40
C GLU A 147 7.91 16.29 -5.61
N THR A 148 8.01 15.00 -5.94
CA THR A 148 7.25 14.39 -7.04
C THR A 148 5.74 14.33 -6.75
N PHE A 149 5.37 14.06 -5.49
CA PHE A 149 3.96 13.88 -5.09
C PHE A 149 3.34 15.12 -4.43
N LEU A 150 4.14 16.03 -3.86
CA LEU A 150 3.66 17.22 -3.17
C LEU A 150 4.09 18.51 -3.87
N PRO A 151 3.13 19.28 -4.41
CA PRO A 151 3.34 20.69 -4.70
C PRO A 151 3.88 21.45 -3.47
N LYS A 152 4.73 22.47 -3.68
CA LYS A 152 5.35 23.28 -2.61
C LYS A 152 4.35 23.84 -1.58
N LYS A 153 3.13 24.16 -2.00
CA LYS A 153 2.06 24.63 -1.09
C LYS A 153 1.65 23.60 -0.02
N TYR A 154 2.08 22.35 -0.16
CA TYR A 154 1.79 21.23 0.74
C TYR A 154 3.04 20.71 1.45
N GLU A 155 4.11 21.51 1.58
CA GLU A 155 5.32 21.15 2.34
C GLU A 155 5.02 20.66 3.76
N PHE A 156 3.92 21.11 4.37
CA PHE A 156 3.48 20.63 5.68
C PHE A 156 3.16 19.12 5.72
N ALA A 157 2.78 18.52 4.58
CA ALA A 157 2.39 17.11 4.48
C ALA A 157 3.61 16.19 4.30
N THR A 158 4.80 16.77 4.13
CA THR A 158 6.07 16.05 3.99
C THR A 158 6.23 15.01 5.09
N GLY A 159 6.01 15.36 6.35
CA GLY A 159 6.16 14.42 7.47
C GLY A 159 5.28 13.16 7.37
N SER A 160 4.05 13.28 6.86
CA SER A 160 3.16 12.12 6.64
C SER A 160 3.62 11.27 5.45
N LEU A 161 4.10 11.88 4.37
CA LEU A 161 4.70 11.13 3.26
C LEU A 161 6.00 10.44 3.66
N GLN A 162 6.83 11.07 4.47
CA GLN A 162 8.05 10.46 5.02
C GLN A 162 7.73 9.23 5.86
N LYS A 163 6.73 9.33 6.75
CA LYS A 163 6.22 8.19 7.52
C LYS A 163 5.74 7.06 6.60
N MET A 164 5.03 7.41 5.52
CA MET A 164 4.55 6.43 4.53
C MET A 164 5.72 5.74 3.83
N ILE A 165 6.68 6.47 3.29
CA ILE A 165 7.89 5.92 2.63
C ILE A 165 8.66 5.01 3.58
N TYR A 166 8.90 5.46 4.82
CA TYR A 166 9.62 4.69 5.82
C TYR A 166 8.89 3.37 6.12
N PHE A 167 7.59 3.45 6.39
CA PHE A 167 6.82 2.27 6.75
C PHE A 167 6.66 1.28 5.60
N THR A 168 6.38 1.76 4.38
CA THR A 168 6.22 0.89 3.21
C THR A 168 7.53 0.20 2.84
N SER A 169 8.66 0.88 2.98
CA SER A 169 9.99 0.29 2.73
C SER A 169 10.38 -0.70 3.83
N GLU A 170 10.15 -0.39 5.10
CA GLU A 170 10.41 -1.28 6.23
C GLU A 170 9.57 -2.57 6.14
N LEU A 171 8.27 -2.44 5.82
CA LEU A 171 7.41 -3.60 5.55
C LEU A 171 7.88 -4.38 4.33
N ALA A 172 8.44 -3.72 3.33
CA ALA A 172 8.92 -4.40 2.13
C ALA A 172 10.16 -5.26 2.38
N GLN A 173 10.96 -4.94 3.38
CA GLN A 173 12.20 -5.63 3.71
C GLN A 173 12.06 -6.65 4.85
N SER A 174 10.94 -6.62 5.57
CA SER A 174 10.69 -7.46 6.75
C SER A 174 10.24 -8.88 6.39
N SER A 175 10.51 -9.88 7.24
CA SER A 175 9.93 -11.23 7.10
C SER A 175 8.42 -11.25 7.45
N ALA A 176 7.67 -12.29 7.03
CA ALA A 176 6.22 -12.37 7.26
C ALA A 176 5.81 -12.17 8.74
N ASN A 177 6.52 -12.82 9.68
CA ASN A 177 6.25 -12.67 11.12
C ASN A 177 6.57 -11.25 11.63
N GLN A 178 7.63 -10.63 11.12
CA GLN A 178 8.00 -9.25 11.49
C GLN A 178 7.03 -8.23 10.88
N LYS A 179 6.53 -8.45 9.66
CA LYS A 179 5.51 -7.60 9.02
C LYS A 179 4.27 -7.51 9.90
N GLN A 180 3.83 -8.63 10.47
CA GLN A 180 2.64 -8.67 11.33
C GLN A 180 2.87 -7.91 12.65
N GLU A 181 4.01 -8.09 13.31
CA GLU A 181 4.32 -7.39 14.56
C GLU A 181 4.49 -5.87 14.36
N LEU A 182 5.20 -5.48 13.30
CA LEU A 182 5.34 -4.07 12.89
C LEU A 182 3.99 -3.44 12.56
N ALA A 183 3.16 -4.14 11.77
CA ALA A 183 1.83 -3.68 11.43
C ALA A 183 0.91 -3.57 12.67
N GLN A 184 1.00 -4.51 13.61
CA GLN A 184 0.25 -4.44 14.87
C GLN A 184 0.61 -3.20 15.68
N ARG A 185 1.89 -2.98 15.98
CA ARG A 185 2.35 -1.82 16.74
C ARG A 185 1.94 -0.52 16.05
N ARG A 186 2.17 -0.44 14.74
CA ARG A 186 1.89 0.77 13.95
C ARG A 186 0.40 1.05 13.80
N SER A 187 -0.43 0.00 13.70
CA SER A 187 -1.88 0.16 13.60
C SER A 187 -2.47 0.89 14.80
N GLU A 188 -1.96 0.60 15.99
CA GLU A 188 -2.43 1.22 17.23
C GLU A 188 -2.01 2.69 17.33
N GLU A 189 -0.75 2.99 16.99
CA GLU A 189 -0.25 4.37 16.93
C GLU A 189 -1.06 5.21 15.94
N LEU A 190 -1.31 4.68 14.73
CA LEU A 190 -2.06 5.38 13.69
C LEU A 190 -3.53 5.57 14.06
N ARG A 191 -4.14 4.64 14.79
CA ARG A 191 -5.51 4.82 15.31
C ARG A 191 -5.59 6.01 16.26
N GLN A 192 -4.62 6.14 17.16
CA GLN A 192 -4.54 7.27 18.09
C GLN A 192 -4.25 8.59 17.36
N GLU A 193 -3.27 8.61 16.45
CA GLU A 193 -2.96 9.78 15.62
C GLU A 193 -4.20 10.22 14.79
N ARG A 194 -4.95 9.26 14.23
CA ARG A 194 -6.18 9.52 13.46
C ARG A 194 -7.29 10.14 14.31
N GLU A 195 -7.55 9.59 15.50
CA GLU A 195 -8.61 10.12 16.37
C GLU A 195 -8.28 11.56 16.81
N GLN A 196 -7.02 11.83 17.12
CA GLN A 196 -6.56 13.17 17.45
C GLN A 196 -6.69 14.12 16.25
N THR A 197 -6.21 13.73 15.07
CA THR A 197 -6.26 14.57 13.87
C THR A 197 -7.68 14.83 13.38
N LEU A 198 -8.61 13.85 13.50
CA LEU A 198 -10.01 14.03 13.13
C LEU A 198 -10.67 15.18 13.89
N THR A 199 -10.38 15.30 15.19
CA THR A 199 -10.91 16.39 16.03
C THR A 199 -10.30 17.76 15.70
N GLN A 200 -9.20 17.78 14.97
CA GLN A 200 -8.42 18.98 14.62
C GLN A 200 -8.61 19.39 13.16
N VAL A 201 -9.44 18.67 12.37
CA VAL A 201 -9.69 19.03 10.96
C VAL A 201 -10.48 20.33 10.90
N ALA A 202 -9.80 21.41 10.55
CA ALA A 202 -10.36 22.76 10.46
C ALA A 202 -10.08 23.44 9.10
N ASP A 203 -9.09 22.93 8.36
CA ASP A 203 -8.58 23.52 7.13
C ASP A 203 -8.08 22.46 6.15
N GLU A 204 -7.68 22.90 4.95
CA GLU A 204 -7.14 22.03 3.89
C GLU A 204 -5.91 21.24 4.36
N GLN A 205 -5.07 21.84 5.22
CA GLN A 205 -3.83 21.23 5.68
C GLN A 205 -4.10 20.05 6.62
N THR A 206 -4.92 20.29 7.63
CA THR A 206 -5.34 19.27 8.59
C THR A 206 -6.17 18.17 7.93
N ALA A 207 -6.97 18.51 6.91
CA ALA A 207 -7.72 17.53 6.11
C ALA A 207 -6.81 16.64 5.24
N LEU A 208 -5.81 17.21 4.56
CA LEU A 208 -4.86 16.43 3.75
C LEU A 208 -4.04 15.50 4.63
N LYS A 209 -3.54 15.98 5.77
CA LYS A 209 -2.82 15.15 6.74
C LYS A 209 -3.68 13.97 7.21
N TYR A 210 -4.90 14.24 7.63
CA TYR A 210 -5.85 13.21 8.05
C TYR A 210 -6.09 12.16 6.94
N ALA A 211 -6.23 12.59 5.69
CA ALA A 211 -6.40 11.68 4.56
C ALA A 211 -5.19 10.76 4.37
N LEU A 212 -3.96 11.30 4.38
CA LEU A 212 -2.73 10.53 4.28
C LEU A 212 -2.59 9.50 5.41
N ASP A 213 -2.93 9.91 6.64
CA ASP A 213 -2.90 9.02 7.80
C ASP A 213 -3.95 7.89 7.66
N CYS A 214 -5.11 8.16 7.03
CA CYS A 214 -6.11 7.14 6.71
C CYS A 214 -5.61 6.12 5.66
N PHE A 215 -4.95 6.58 4.60
CA PHE A 215 -4.35 5.70 3.59
C PHE A 215 -3.33 4.74 4.23
N LEU A 216 -2.45 5.29 5.07
CA LEU A 216 -1.43 4.51 5.78
C LEU A 216 -2.05 3.50 6.76
N LEU A 217 -3.08 3.91 7.51
CA LEU A 217 -3.78 3.04 8.44
C LEU A 217 -4.45 1.87 7.72
N LEU A 218 -5.18 2.13 6.64
CA LEU A 218 -5.88 1.09 5.87
C LEU A 218 -4.89 0.05 5.30
N GLN A 219 -3.77 0.52 4.77
CA GLN A 219 -2.70 -0.37 4.31
C GLN A 219 -2.09 -1.18 5.47
N THR A 220 -1.87 -0.56 6.62
CA THR A 220 -1.33 -1.23 7.81
C THR A 220 -2.27 -2.33 8.33
N GLU A 221 -3.57 -2.04 8.39
CA GLU A 221 -4.59 -3.03 8.79
C GLU A 221 -4.70 -4.18 7.78
N LEU A 222 -4.54 -3.90 6.48
CA LEU A 222 -4.46 -4.96 5.47
C LEU A 222 -3.32 -5.93 5.80
N TYR A 223 -2.11 -5.44 6.06
CA TYR A 223 -0.96 -6.29 6.40
C TYR A 223 -1.10 -7.04 7.70
N LYS A 224 -1.74 -6.42 8.70
CA LYS A 224 -2.02 -7.06 9.98
C LYS A 224 -2.97 -8.24 9.84
N ASN A 225 -4.01 -8.08 9.03
CA ASN A 225 -5.07 -9.07 8.87
C ASN A 225 -4.76 -10.11 7.78
N PHE A 226 -3.93 -9.73 6.80
CA PHE A 226 -3.57 -10.50 5.61
C PHE A 226 -2.09 -10.28 5.26
N PRO A 227 -1.15 -10.84 6.03
CA PRO A 227 0.27 -10.65 5.78
C PRO A 227 0.71 -11.18 4.39
N GLU A 228 0.00 -12.16 3.85
CA GLU A 228 0.19 -12.74 2.51
C GLU A 228 -0.33 -11.83 1.38
N SER A 229 -0.98 -10.71 1.73
CA SER A 229 -1.54 -9.79 0.74
C SER A 229 -0.48 -9.21 -0.17
N LYS A 230 0.75 -8.97 0.31
CA LYS A 230 1.84 -8.56 -0.59
C LYS A 230 2.45 -9.80 -1.24
N ILE A 231 2.38 -9.84 -2.57
CA ILE A 231 2.90 -10.97 -3.33
C ILE A 231 4.40 -10.78 -3.53
N GLU A 232 5.18 -11.68 -2.95
CA GLU A 232 6.61 -11.80 -3.15
C GLU A 232 6.90 -13.22 -3.63
N LEU A 233 7.51 -13.35 -4.81
CA LEU A 233 8.07 -14.64 -5.24
C LEU A 233 9.34 -14.94 -4.42
N PRO A 234 9.56 -16.23 -4.06
CA PRO A 234 10.79 -16.69 -3.42
C PRO A 234 12.02 -16.56 -4.34
#